data_AF-A0A840ZPY8-F1
#
_entry.id   AF-A0A840ZPY8-F1
#
_cell.length_a   1.000
_cell.length_b   1.000
_cell.length_c   1.000
_cell.angle_alpha   90.00
_cell.angle_beta   90.00
_cell.angle_gamma   90.00
#
_symmetry.space_group_name_H-M   'P 1'
#
loop_
_entity.id
_entity.type
_entity.pdbx_description
1 polymer ?
#
loop_
_entity_poly.entity_id
_entity_poly.type
_entity_poly.pdbx_seq_one_letter_code
_entity_poly.pdbx_strand_id
1 'polypeptide(L)'
;MIPNETADKLKKLISLLSSDQDGEVLGAARAIGRTPAAAGLDFHALAACVGPRTLGAGWSGPAFATPGFNYADAFRQARPPYGPDEHPDARTRSFGLPIYTDERVESWMEVGRHCLDLNRSIPKKHGGRFLREFEIKLVRDFADGRLYPTNAPASWMESVVARCHQARAAWRRAKAAETGGAS
;
A
#
# COMPACT_ATOMS: atom_id res chain seq x y z
N MET A 1 -19.70 6.29 -22.36
CA MET A 1 -18.60 7.27 -22.17
C MET A 1 -19.23 8.65 -22.08
N ILE A 2 -18.96 9.43 -21.04
CA ILE A 2 -19.53 10.78 -20.89
C ILE A 2 -18.88 11.71 -21.92
N PRO A 3 -19.65 12.48 -22.72
CA PRO A 3 -19.08 13.46 -23.65
C PRO A 3 -18.22 14.50 -22.93
N ASN A 4 -17.10 14.94 -23.52
CA ASN A 4 -16.16 15.86 -22.87
C ASN A 4 -16.81 17.17 -22.40
N GLU A 5 -17.73 17.75 -23.18
CA GLU A 5 -18.47 18.95 -22.78
C GLU A 5 -19.37 18.73 -21.55
N THR A 6 -19.87 17.50 -21.38
CA THR A 6 -20.67 17.10 -20.21
C THR A 6 -19.76 16.90 -19.00
N ALA A 7 -18.56 16.34 -19.20
CA ALA A 7 -17.55 16.16 -18.15
C ALA A 7 -17.05 17.50 -17.58
N ASP A 8 -16.80 18.50 -18.43
CA ASP A 8 -16.34 19.83 -17.99
C ASP A 8 -17.41 20.56 -17.15
N LYS A 9 -18.68 20.41 -17.51
CA LYS A 9 -19.82 20.95 -16.75
C LYS A 9 -19.96 20.23 -15.40
N LEU A 10 -19.85 18.91 -15.40
CA LEU A 10 -19.90 18.10 -14.18
C LEU A 10 -18.78 18.46 -13.21
N LYS A 11 -17.54 18.69 -13.69
CA LYS A 11 -16.41 19.10 -12.84
C LYS A 11 -16.70 20.38 -12.06
N LYS A 12 -17.28 21.39 -12.72
CA LYS A 12 -17.65 22.65 -12.07
C LYS A 12 -18.77 22.46 -11.04
N LEU A 13 -19.78 21.66 -11.37
CA LEU A 13 -20.92 21.41 -10.47
C LEU A 13 -20.53 20.57 -9.24
N ILE A 14 -19.64 19.61 -9.40
CA ILE A 14 -19.12 18.80 -8.27
C ILE A 14 -18.37 19.68 -7.27
N SER A 15 -17.60 20.68 -7.74
CA SER A 15 -16.94 21.64 -6.84
C SER A 15 -17.93 22.49 -6.04
N LEU A 16 -19.14 22.75 -6.56
CA LEU A 16 -20.17 23.52 -5.83
C LEU A 16 -20.84 22.73 -4.70
N LEU A 17 -20.64 21.40 -4.64
CA LEU A 17 -21.11 20.59 -3.52
C LEU A 17 -20.38 20.88 -2.21
N SER A 18 -19.25 21.59 -2.25
CA SER A 18 -18.51 22.02 -1.06
C SER A 18 -18.85 23.45 -0.62
N SER A 19 -19.92 24.06 -1.15
CA SER A 19 -20.35 25.40 -0.72
C SER A 19 -20.94 25.36 0.69
N ASP A 20 -20.72 26.44 1.46
CA ASP A 20 -21.29 26.64 2.80
C ASP A 20 -22.78 27.05 2.77
N GLN A 21 -23.35 27.21 1.57
CA GLN A 21 -24.75 27.57 1.35
C GLN A 21 -25.57 26.35 0.94
N ASP A 22 -26.43 25.86 1.84
CA ASP A 22 -27.27 24.67 1.59
C ASP A 22 -28.08 24.75 0.29
N GLY A 23 -28.57 25.95 -0.06
CA GLY A 23 -29.30 26.20 -1.30
C GLY A 23 -28.46 25.97 -2.56
N GLU A 24 -27.16 26.29 -2.50
CA GLU A 24 -26.22 26.06 -3.60
C GLU A 24 -25.86 24.58 -3.73
N VAL A 25 -25.64 23.90 -2.60
CA VAL A 25 -25.36 22.45 -2.58
C VAL A 25 -26.54 21.67 -3.16
N LEU A 26 -27.77 21.98 -2.73
CA LEU A 26 -28.98 21.32 -3.25
C LEU A 26 -29.20 21.64 -4.74
N GLY A 27 -28.92 22.88 -5.15
CA GLY A 27 -28.96 23.31 -6.54
C GLY A 27 -27.94 22.56 -7.41
N ALA A 28 -26.72 22.41 -6.91
CA ALA A 28 -25.63 21.69 -7.56
C ALA A 28 -25.97 20.19 -7.68
N ALA A 29 -26.45 19.53 -6.62
CA ALA A 29 -26.84 18.13 -6.67
C ALA A 29 -27.92 17.86 -7.73
N ARG A 30 -28.95 18.73 -7.79
CA ARG A 30 -30.00 18.65 -8.84
C ARG A 30 -29.44 18.90 -10.24
N ALA A 31 -28.51 19.84 -10.38
CA ALA A 31 -27.88 20.12 -11.67
C ALA A 31 -27.01 18.96 -12.14
N ILE A 32 -26.23 18.34 -11.24
CA ILE A 32 -25.42 17.14 -11.52
C ILE A 32 -26.29 16.00 -12.04
N GLY A 33 -27.52 15.84 -11.55
CA GLY A 33 -28.45 14.85 -12.09
C GLY A 33 -28.96 15.18 -13.49
N ARG A 34 -29.22 16.46 -13.78
CA ARG A 34 -29.74 16.90 -15.09
C ARG A 34 -28.69 16.93 -16.20
N THR A 35 -27.44 17.23 -15.86
CA THR A 35 -26.34 17.36 -16.83
C THR A 35 -26.08 16.09 -17.65
N PRO A 36 -25.93 14.89 -17.07
CA PRO A 36 -25.82 13.64 -17.82
C PRO A 36 -27.16 13.23 -18.44
N ALA A 37 -28.31 13.58 -17.83
CA ALA A 37 -29.63 13.29 -18.39
C ALA A 37 -29.86 13.95 -19.76
N ALA A 38 -29.26 15.14 -19.99
CA ALA A 38 -29.28 15.79 -21.30
C ALA A 38 -28.57 14.98 -22.40
N ALA A 39 -27.71 14.05 -22.03
CA ALA A 39 -27.02 13.12 -22.92
C ALA A 39 -27.61 11.69 -22.85
N GLY A 40 -28.78 11.50 -22.23
CA GLY A 40 -29.41 10.19 -22.03
C GLY A 40 -28.70 9.31 -21.00
N LEU A 41 -27.87 9.90 -20.14
CA LEU A 41 -27.09 9.21 -19.10
C LEU A 41 -27.64 9.53 -17.71
N ASP A 42 -27.30 8.71 -16.71
CA ASP A 42 -27.75 8.87 -15.33
C ASP A 42 -26.57 8.94 -14.34
N PHE A 43 -26.89 8.96 -13.04
CA PHE A 43 -25.88 8.93 -11.98
C PHE A 43 -25.05 7.65 -11.97
N HIS A 44 -25.56 6.52 -12.48
CA HIS A 44 -24.79 5.28 -12.57
C HIS A 44 -23.70 5.39 -13.65
N ALA A 45 -23.99 6.06 -14.77
CA ALA A 45 -22.98 6.37 -15.78
C ALA A 45 -21.86 7.27 -15.22
N LEU A 46 -22.21 8.23 -14.36
CA LEU A 46 -21.23 9.06 -13.64
C LEU A 46 -20.39 8.24 -12.66
N ALA A 47 -21.03 7.37 -11.86
CA ALA A 47 -20.34 6.51 -10.91
C ALA A 47 -19.35 5.56 -11.60
N ALA A 48 -19.70 5.02 -12.77
CA ALA A 48 -18.81 4.16 -13.57
C ALA A 48 -17.54 4.89 -14.05
N CYS A 49 -17.58 6.21 -14.20
CA CYS A 49 -16.42 7.02 -14.59
C CYS A 49 -15.51 7.40 -13.41
N VAL A 50 -16.03 7.42 -12.17
CA VAL A 50 -15.27 7.76 -10.96
C VAL A 50 -14.78 6.51 -10.21
N GLY A 51 -15.31 5.33 -10.56
CA GLY A 51 -14.86 4.05 -10.02
C GLY A 51 -13.38 3.75 -10.33
N PRO A 52 -12.76 2.82 -9.57
CA PRO A 52 -11.38 2.41 -9.82
C PRO A 52 -11.23 1.94 -11.27
N ARG A 53 -10.31 2.56 -11.99
CA ARG A 53 -9.99 2.18 -13.38
C ARG A 53 -9.43 0.76 -13.36
N THR A 54 -10.27 -0.23 -13.58
CA THR A 54 -9.82 -1.58 -13.97
C THR A 54 -9.01 -1.41 -15.24
N LEU A 55 -7.70 -1.65 -15.16
CA LEU A 55 -6.76 -1.64 -16.27
C LEU A 55 -7.07 -2.83 -17.21
N GLY A 56 -8.23 -2.80 -17.84
CA GLY A 56 -8.72 -3.83 -18.75
C GLY A 56 -8.74 -3.30 -20.18
N ALA A 57 -7.84 -3.84 -21.01
CA ALA A 57 -7.82 -3.80 -22.47
C ALA A 57 -7.74 -2.41 -23.14
N GLY A 58 -6.59 -2.12 -23.78
CA GLY A 58 -6.52 -1.11 -24.85
C GLY A 58 -5.32 -0.17 -24.86
N TRP A 59 -4.22 -0.45 -24.16
CA TRP A 59 -2.97 0.29 -24.39
C TRP A 59 -2.21 -0.35 -25.55
N SER A 60 -2.51 0.05 -26.79
CA SER A 60 -1.60 -0.16 -27.92
C SER A 60 -0.48 0.87 -27.83
N GLY A 61 0.55 0.56 -27.04
CA GLY A 61 1.71 1.43 -26.90
C GLY A 61 2.50 1.55 -28.21
N PRO A 62 3.27 2.65 -28.39
CA PRO A 62 4.17 2.80 -29.54
C PRO A 62 5.18 1.65 -29.58
N ALA A 63 5.59 1.24 -30.79
CA ALA A 63 6.45 0.09 -31.06
C ALA A 63 7.67 0.03 -30.10
N PHE A 64 7.58 -0.82 -29.07
CA PHE A 64 8.63 -1.02 -28.08
C PHE A 64 9.73 -1.91 -28.66
N ALA A 65 10.62 -1.34 -29.48
CA ALA A 65 12.01 -1.76 -29.65
C ALA A 65 12.63 -1.01 -30.83
N THR A 66 12.90 0.29 -30.67
CA THR A 66 13.83 0.96 -31.59
C THR A 66 15.22 0.42 -31.31
N PRO A 67 15.93 -0.17 -32.29
CA PRO A 67 17.30 -0.62 -32.10
C PRO A 67 18.17 0.56 -31.65
N GLY A 68 18.82 0.44 -30.49
CA GLY A 68 19.60 1.52 -29.87
C GLY A 68 18.88 2.33 -28.79
N PHE A 69 17.59 2.09 -28.52
CA PHE A 69 16.89 2.72 -27.40
C PHE A 69 17.34 2.11 -26.07
N ASN A 70 18.04 2.90 -25.25
CA ASN A 70 18.51 2.46 -23.94
C ASN A 70 17.39 2.59 -22.91
N TYR A 71 16.62 1.52 -22.75
CA TYR A 71 15.54 1.43 -21.76
C TYR A 71 16.03 1.75 -20.33
N ALA A 72 17.26 1.39 -19.97
CA ALA A 72 17.78 1.65 -18.63
C ALA A 72 18.03 3.14 -18.36
N ASP A 73 18.32 3.92 -19.40
CA ASP A 73 18.48 5.38 -19.31
C ASP A 73 17.12 6.09 -19.35
N ALA A 74 16.21 5.63 -20.22
CA ALA A 74 14.83 6.12 -20.25
C ALA A 74 14.12 5.91 -18.90
N PHE A 75 14.31 4.76 -18.24
CA PHE A 75 13.78 4.50 -16.90
C PHE A 75 14.43 5.38 -15.81
N ARG A 76 15.72 5.70 -15.94
CA ARG A 76 16.41 6.61 -15.01
C ARG A 76 15.95 8.06 -15.18
N GLN A 77 15.68 8.49 -16.41
CA GLN A 77 15.23 9.84 -16.74
C GLN A 77 13.71 10.04 -16.50
N ALA A 78 12.91 8.98 -16.64
CA ALA A 78 11.47 9.00 -16.38
C ALA A 78 11.10 8.76 -14.91
N ARG A 79 12.09 8.47 -14.03
CA ARG A 79 11.83 8.46 -12.58
C ARG A 79 11.39 9.86 -12.17
N PRO A 80 10.20 10.02 -11.54
CA PRO A 80 9.86 11.26 -10.89
C PRO A 80 11.00 11.60 -9.92
N PRO A 81 11.39 12.88 -9.78
CA PRO A 81 12.33 13.26 -8.75
C PRO A 81 11.81 12.73 -7.41
N TYR A 82 12.70 12.16 -6.59
CA TYR A 82 12.41 11.74 -5.23
C TYR A 82 11.50 12.78 -4.57
N GLY A 83 10.24 12.42 -4.31
CA GLY A 83 9.39 13.26 -3.52
C GLY A 83 10.01 13.38 -2.12
N PRO A 84 9.89 14.53 -1.43
CA PRO A 84 10.36 14.66 -0.05
C PRO A 84 9.78 13.56 0.86
N ASP A 85 8.62 13.00 0.51
CA ASP A 85 7.93 11.92 1.22
C ASP A 85 8.51 10.51 0.99
N GLU A 86 9.42 10.35 0.02
CA GLU A 86 10.10 9.07 -0.29
C GLU A 86 11.55 9.04 0.18
N HIS A 87 12.01 10.11 0.85
CA HIS A 87 13.32 10.13 1.48
C HIS A 87 13.41 9.05 2.58
N PRO A 88 14.56 8.36 2.76
CA PRO A 88 14.75 7.35 3.81
C PRO A 88 14.36 7.83 5.21
N ASP A 89 14.64 9.10 5.50
CA ASP A 89 14.35 9.74 6.79
C ASP A 89 12.97 10.39 6.85
N ALA A 90 12.19 10.38 5.77
CA ALA A 90 10.81 10.84 5.81
C ALA A 90 9.94 9.84 6.58
N ARG A 91 8.91 10.34 7.26
CA ARG A 91 7.96 9.49 7.99
C ARG A 91 7.28 8.53 7.03
N THR A 92 7.17 7.26 7.43
CA THR A 92 6.48 6.29 6.58
C THR A 92 4.99 6.61 6.53
N ARG A 93 4.41 6.44 5.34
CA ARG A 93 2.95 6.50 5.13
C ARG A 93 2.27 5.16 5.44
N SER A 94 3.06 4.08 5.55
CA SER A 94 2.55 2.76 5.88
C SER A 94 2.11 2.70 7.33
N PHE A 95 0.94 2.12 7.59
CA PHE A 95 0.41 1.92 8.95
C PHE A 95 1.12 0.77 9.70
N GLY A 96 1.66 -0.19 8.96
CA GLY A 96 2.40 -1.34 9.49
C GLY A 96 2.59 -2.42 8.44
N LEU A 97 2.59 -3.70 8.86
CA LEU A 97 2.90 -4.84 7.99
C LEU A 97 1.95 -6.02 8.20
N PRO A 98 1.72 -6.84 7.17
CA PRO A 98 1.03 -8.11 7.30
C PRO A 98 1.93 -9.14 8.01
N ILE A 99 1.50 -9.63 9.18
CA ILE A 99 2.26 -10.60 10.00
C ILE A 99 1.53 -11.94 10.20
N TYR A 100 0.23 -12.01 9.88
CA TYR A 100 -0.57 -13.23 10.03
C TYR A 100 -1.09 -13.73 8.68
N THR A 101 -1.66 -12.83 7.88
CA THR A 101 -2.18 -13.07 6.54
C THR A 101 -1.81 -11.88 5.65
N ASP A 102 -1.77 -12.08 4.35
CA ASP A 102 -1.57 -11.03 3.34
C ASP A 102 -2.74 -10.03 3.28
N GLU A 103 -3.94 -10.49 3.63
CA GLU A 103 -5.16 -9.67 3.65
C GLU A 103 -5.24 -8.67 4.82
N ARG A 104 -4.43 -8.85 5.88
CA ARG A 104 -4.54 -8.08 7.11
C ARG A 104 -3.23 -7.41 7.50
N VAL A 105 -3.22 -6.08 7.44
CA VAL A 105 -2.11 -5.24 7.89
C VAL A 105 -2.27 -4.94 9.38
N GLU A 106 -1.25 -5.27 10.16
CA GLU A 106 -1.18 -4.93 11.58
C GLU A 106 -0.37 -3.67 11.81
N SER A 107 -0.65 -2.96 12.90
CA SER A 107 0.08 -1.72 13.25
C SER A 107 1.56 -1.98 13.53
N TRP A 108 2.41 -0.96 13.36
CA TRP A 108 3.84 -1.06 13.71
C TRP A 108 4.12 -1.55 15.14
N MET A 109 3.24 -1.22 16.10
CA MET A 109 3.35 -1.71 17.48
C MET A 109 3.15 -3.22 17.56
N GLU A 110 2.09 -3.72 16.91
CA GLU A 110 1.79 -5.16 16.86
C GLU A 110 2.85 -5.93 16.08
N VAL A 111 3.35 -5.37 14.98
CA VAL A 111 4.49 -5.92 14.24
C VAL A 111 5.72 -6.05 15.15
N GLY A 112 6.04 -5.00 15.92
CA GLY A 112 7.16 -5.01 16.87
C GLY A 112 7.01 -6.09 17.95
N ARG A 113 5.83 -6.17 18.59
CA ARG A 113 5.51 -7.20 19.60
C ARG A 113 5.65 -8.60 19.02
N HIS A 114 5.08 -8.84 17.85
CA HIS A 114 5.14 -10.12 17.16
C HIS A 114 6.58 -10.57 16.90
N CYS A 115 7.44 -9.67 16.41
CA CYS A 115 8.84 -9.97 16.16
C CYS A 115 9.61 -10.31 17.46
N LEU A 116 9.37 -9.58 18.55
CA LEU A 116 9.99 -9.86 19.85
C LEU A 116 9.53 -11.21 20.43
N ASP A 117 8.25 -11.53 20.30
CA ASP A 117 7.67 -12.78 20.77
C ASP A 117 8.25 -13.98 20.01
N LEU A 118 8.37 -13.89 18.68
CA LEU A 118 9.01 -14.93 17.88
C LEU A 118 10.50 -15.06 18.19
N ASN A 119 11.20 -13.93 18.39
CA ASN A 119 12.61 -13.94 18.77
C ASN A 119 12.86 -14.65 20.12
N ARG A 120 11.91 -14.55 21.06
CA ARG A 120 11.97 -15.21 22.38
C ARG A 120 11.51 -16.67 22.35
N SER A 121 10.45 -16.98 21.59
CA SER A 121 9.78 -18.29 21.61
C SER A 121 10.48 -19.34 20.74
N ILE A 122 11.17 -18.95 19.67
CA ILE A 122 11.86 -19.89 18.79
C ILE A 122 13.23 -20.27 19.39
N PRO A 123 13.55 -21.57 19.51
CA PRO A 123 14.86 -22.01 19.98
C PRO A 123 16.00 -21.59 19.03
N LYS A 124 17.18 -21.28 19.58
CA LYS A 124 18.37 -20.87 18.80
C LYS A 124 18.75 -21.90 17.71
N LYS A 125 18.54 -23.20 17.96
CA LYS A 125 18.79 -24.29 16.99
C LYS A 125 17.98 -24.18 15.69
N HIS A 126 16.88 -23.42 15.67
CA HIS A 126 16.02 -23.24 14.51
C HIS A 126 16.02 -21.80 13.97
N GLY A 127 17.07 -21.03 14.27
CA GLY A 127 17.17 -19.64 13.85
C GLY A 127 16.45 -18.66 14.79
N GLY A 128 16.13 -19.05 16.03
CA GLY A 128 15.71 -18.13 17.08
C GLY A 128 16.84 -17.22 17.57
N ARG A 129 16.51 -16.19 18.36
CA ARG A 129 17.46 -15.10 18.72
C ARG A 129 18.13 -14.45 17.51
N PHE A 130 17.36 -14.24 16.44
CA PHE A 130 17.84 -13.69 15.16
C PHE A 130 18.02 -12.17 15.20
N LEU A 131 17.47 -11.49 16.21
CA LEU A 131 17.68 -10.05 16.43
C LEU A 131 18.97 -9.81 17.21
N ARG A 132 19.78 -8.86 16.74
CA ARG A 132 20.94 -8.31 17.46
C ARG A 132 20.47 -7.33 18.54
N GLU A 133 21.33 -6.99 19.49
CA GLU A 133 20.97 -6.13 20.63
C GLU A 133 20.39 -4.77 20.23
N PHE A 134 20.99 -4.10 19.24
CA PHE A 134 20.46 -2.83 18.75
C PHE A 134 19.11 -3.00 18.03
N GLU A 135 18.91 -4.12 17.33
CA GLU A 135 17.65 -4.44 16.67
C GLU A 135 16.55 -4.70 17.70
N ILE A 136 16.87 -5.39 18.80
CA ILE A 136 15.94 -5.60 19.93
C ILE A 136 15.51 -4.27 20.53
N LYS A 137 16.44 -3.34 20.73
CA LYS A 137 16.12 -2.00 21.25
C LYS A 137 15.17 -1.26 20.30
N LEU A 138 15.52 -1.22 19.01
CA LEU A 138 14.73 -0.51 18.01
C LEU A 138 13.32 -1.11 17.83
N VAL A 139 13.20 -2.44 17.79
CA VAL A 139 11.91 -3.15 17.71
C VAL A 139 11.08 -2.91 18.97
N ARG A 140 11.71 -2.84 20.15
CA ARG A 140 11.04 -2.51 21.41
C ARG A 140 10.51 -1.08 21.41
N ASP A 141 11.28 -0.12 20.90
CA ASP A 141 10.81 1.26 20.78
C ASP A 141 9.58 1.38 19.85
N PHE A 142 9.49 0.53 18.81
CA PHE A 142 8.27 0.42 18.00
C PHE A 142 7.11 -0.25 18.77
N ALA A 143 7.37 -1.36 19.47
CA ALA A 143 6.36 -2.12 20.22
C ALA A 143 5.73 -1.31 21.36
N ASP A 144 6.51 -0.42 21.97
CA ASP A 144 6.09 0.50 23.03
C ASP A 144 5.45 1.79 22.48
N GLY A 145 5.42 1.97 21.15
CA GLY A 145 4.88 3.16 20.49
C GLY A 145 5.72 4.43 20.69
N ARG A 146 6.97 4.29 21.15
CA ARG A 146 7.90 5.42 21.40
C ARG A 146 8.46 6.00 20.11
N LEU A 147 8.53 5.18 19.06
CA LEU A 147 9.02 5.57 17.75
C LEU A 147 7.98 5.24 16.69
N TYR A 148 7.68 6.20 15.83
CA TYR A 148 6.98 5.94 14.57
C TYR A 148 8.04 5.84 13.45
N PRO A 149 8.04 4.78 12.63
CA PRO A 149 9.12 4.55 11.69
C PRO A 149 9.20 5.60 10.57
N THR A 150 10.42 5.89 10.13
CA THR A 150 10.66 6.52 8.83
C THR A 150 10.68 5.45 7.73
N ASN A 151 10.79 5.84 6.46
CA ASN A 151 10.78 4.89 5.34
C ASN A 151 11.91 3.85 5.44
N ALA A 152 13.11 4.23 5.88
CA ALA A 152 14.22 3.30 6.05
C ALA A 152 13.98 2.25 7.17
N PRO A 153 13.62 2.61 8.41
CA PRO A 153 13.24 1.66 9.44
C PRO A 153 12.02 0.82 9.09
N ALA A 154 11.04 1.35 8.34
CA ALA A 154 9.91 0.58 7.85
C ALA A 154 10.34 -0.52 6.87
N SER A 155 11.16 -0.18 5.88
CA SER A 155 11.72 -1.15 4.93
C SER A 155 12.65 -2.16 5.62
N TRP A 156 13.43 -1.71 6.60
CA TRP A 156 14.23 -2.61 7.43
C TRP A 156 13.35 -3.59 8.23
N MET A 157 12.22 -3.14 8.77
CA MET A 157 11.28 -3.98 9.51
C MET A 157 10.69 -5.10 8.63
N GLU A 158 10.45 -4.85 7.34
CA GLU A 158 10.05 -5.90 6.38
C GLU A 158 11.07 -7.05 6.34
N SER A 159 12.36 -6.70 6.32
CA SER A 159 13.44 -7.70 6.36
C SER A 159 13.49 -8.45 7.70
N VAL A 160 13.15 -7.79 8.81
CA VAL A 160 13.02 -8.45 10.13
C VAL A 160 11.87 -9.45 10.11
N VAL A 161 10.69 -9.04 9.64
CA VAL A 161 9.50 -9.91 9.55
C VAL A 161 9.77 -11.12 8.64
N ALA A 162 10.44 -10.93 7.51
CA ALA A 162 10.85 -12.03 6.65
C ALA A 162 11.73 -13.06 7.38
N ARG A 163 12.72 -12.61 8.17
CA ARG A 163 13.56 -13.49 9.00
C ARG A 163 12.73 -14.22 10.07
N CYS A 164 11.77 -13.55 10.70
CA CYS A 164 10.85 -14.16 11.67
C CYS A 164 10.08 -15.34 11.05
N HIS A 165 9.51 -15.14 9.86
CA HIS A 165 8.76 -16.18 9.16
C HIS A 165 9.64 -17.34 8.72
N GLN A 166 10.87 -17.07 8.26
CA GLN A 166 11.84 -18.12 7.91
C GLN A 166 12.21 -18.97 9.14
N ALA A 167 12.53 -18.35 10.27
CA ALA A 167 12.83 -19.06 11.51
C ALA A 167 11.63 -19.89 12.00
N ARG A 168 10.42 -19.33 11.93
CA ARG A 168 9.19 -20.04 12.28
C ARG A 168 8.92 -21.25 11.37
N ALA A 169 9.15 -21.10 10.07
CA ALA A 169 9.01 -22.19 9.11
C ALA A 169 10.03 -23.31 9.37
N ALA A 170 11.29 -22.95 9.65
CA ALA A 170 12.33 -23.92 10.01
C ALA A 170 11.97 -24.70 11.30
N TRP A 171 11.47 -24.00 12.32
CA TRP A 171 11.05 -24.63 13.57
C TRP A 171 9.85 -25.58 13.37
N ARG A 172 8.86 -25.18 12.56
CA ARG A 172 7.71 -26.04 12.23
C ARG A 172 8.13 -27.30 11.48
N ARG A 173 9.03 -27.17 10.49
CA ARG A 173 9.58 -28.33 9.76
C ARG A 173 10.31 -29.30 10.68
N ALA A 174 11.12 -28.79 11.60
CA ALA A 174 11.81 -29.62 12.58
C ALA A 174 10.84 -30.39 13.50
N LYS A 175 9.82 -29.70 14.03
CA LYS A 175 8.77 -30.37 14.82
C LYS A 175 8.02 -31.44 14.02
N ALA A 176 7.66 -31.16 12.77
CA ALA A 176 6.98 -32.13 11.92
C ALA A 176 7.84 -33.38 11.67
N ALA A 177 9.16 -33.22 11.45
CA ALA A 177 10.10 -34.33 11.30
C ALA A 177 10.24 -35.16 12.59
N GLU A 178 10.26 -34.52 13.76
CA GLU A 178 10.29 -35.20 15.07
C GLU A 178 9.00 -36.00 15.33
N THR A 179 7.86 -35.54 14.81
CA THR A 179 6.55 -36.20 15.03
C THR A 179 6.25 -37.28 13.97
N GLY A 180 6.76 -37.12 12.74
CA GLY A 180 6.55 -38.07 11.63
C GLY A 180 7.60 -39.19 11.53
N GLY A 181 8.70 -39.12 12.28
CA GLY A 181 9.71 -40.18 12.36
C GLY A 181 9.41 -41.27 13.41
N ALA A 182 8.24 -41.24 14.04
CA ALA A 182 7.80 -42.20 15.06
C ALA A 182 6.75 -43.20 14.53
N SER A 183 6.75 -43.47 13.22
CA SER A 183 5.85 -44.44 12.56
C SER A 183 6.64 -45.47 11.78
#